data_AF-A0A7K0EMS6-F1
#
_entry.id   AF-A0A7K0EMS6-F1
#
_cell.length_a   1.000
_cell.length_b   1.000
_cell.length_c   1.000
_cell.angle_alpha   90.00
_cell.angle_beta   90.00
_cell.angle_gamma   90.00
#
_symmetry.space_group_name_H-M   'P 1'
#
loop_
_entity.id
_entity.type
_entity.pdbx_description
1 polymer ?
#
loop_
_entity_poly.entity_id
_entity_poly.type
_entity_poly.pdbx_seq_one_letter_code
_entity_poly.pdbx_strand_id
1 'polypeptide(L)'
;MRNQPRDVTGGDQVLSGIIPGLGLMNYILGWFTVPIEVFLRRDFGERYFTRANFFAGLIVLVIFRFASSLVGIFNPLTWLFGSRGGDDPYVYVSWMGTVIEYYFYLSIIHFLRIWWNDITGRPVHSYSSGRSWLRPIGWFLMGILNRFLNAVVRLLFKIIPKTNQDRLPGALPVLRDVDIFTERFVEPFTVFVFAIMCAQIGQTSMFFWLFFSVMALNFSTGARHQAQRSYVLDIRDQLIDAKIINDALRGIDSPGSERMEQFIKETAREAERTPEIIQVIEKTHPTLADAIAAMNPQLKKSVQRSNPPIFPGDSINTNGEAI
;
A
#
# COMPACT_ATOMS: atom_id res chain seq x y z
N MET A 1 1.84 -6.42 5.19
CA MET A 1 2.18 -6.51 3.75
C MET A 1 3.15 -5.37 3.44
N ARG A 2 4.38 -5.68 3.02
CA ARG A 2 5.36 -4.67 2.56
C ARG A 2 4.74 -3.83 1.43
N ASN A 3 5.23 -2.62 1.18
CA ASN A 3 5.03 -1.92 -0.10
C ASN A 3 5.54 -2.84 -1.22
N GLN A 4 4.68 -3.74 -1.68
CA GLN A 4 5.04 -4.71 -2.69
C GLN A 4 5.03 -4.01 -4.03
N PRO A 5 5.97 -4.37 -4.92
CA PRO A 5 5.91 -3.89 -6.29
C PRO A 5 4.56 -4.31 -6.86
N ARG A 6 4.00 -3.49 -7.75
CA ARG A 6 2.82 -3.90 -8.48
C ARG A 6 3.21 -5.10 -9.33
N ASP A 7 2.95 -6.28 -8.82
CA ASP A 7 3.31 -7.53 -9.44
C ASP A 7 2.18 -7.97 -10.36
N VAL A 8 2.33 -7.69 -11.65
CA VAL A 8 1.46 -8.18 -12.72
C VAL A 8 1.92 -9.52 -13.27
N THR A 9 2.89 -10.20 -12.65
CA THR A 9 3.28 -11.57 -13.00
C THR A 9 2.66 -12.61 -12.05
N GLY A 10 2.23 -12.17 -10.87
CA GLY A 10 1.35 -12.93 -10.00
C GLY A 10 2.08 -14.00 -9.22
N GLY A 11 3.05 -13.61 -8.39
CA GLY A 11 3.78 -14.52 -7.50
C GLY A 11 2.87 -15.29 -6.51
N ASP A 12 3.49 -16.07 -5.61
CA ASP A 12 2.85 -17.04 -4.70
C ASP A 12 1.65 -16.52 -3.89
N GLN A 13 1.52 -15.21 -3.76
CA GLN A 13 0.42 -14.53 -3.05
C GLN A 13 -0.89 -14.44 -3.84
N VAL A 14 -0.87 -14.64 -5.16
CA VAL A 14 -2.08 -14.65 -6.00
C VAL A 14 -2.95 -15.89 -5.72
N LEU A 15 -2.32 -17.01 -5.36
CA LEU A 15 -2.98 -18.29 -5.08
C LEU A 15 -3.15 -18.60 -3.60
N SER A 16 -2.42 -17.94 -2.69
CA SER A 16 -2.39 -18.28 -1.24
C SER A 16 -3.27 -17.38 -0.34
N GLY A 17 -4.15 -16.57 -0.90
CA GLY A 17 -5.07 -15.75 -0.11
C GLY A 17 -6.11 -16.57 0.66
N ILE A 18 -6.50 -16.11 1.86
CA ILE A 18 -7.51 -16.72 2.75
C ILE A 18 -8.85 -16.97 2.02
N ILE A 19 -9.15 -16.16 0.99
CA ILE A 19 -10.31 -16.35 0.12
C ILE A 19 -9.79 -16.72 -1.27
N PRO A 20 -10.01 -17.97 -1.72
CA PRO A 20 -9.64 -18.41 -3.07
C PRO A 20 -10.24 -17.46 -4.11
N GLY A 21 -9.41 -16.94 -5.02
CA GLY A 21 -9.86 -16.08 -6.12
C GLY A 21 -9.81 -14.57 -5.86
N LEU A 22 -9.75 -14.09 -4.61
CA LEU A 22 -9.57 -12.64 -4.37
C LEU A 22 -8.20 -12.14 -4.84
N GLY A 23 -7.15 -12.96 -4.67
CA GLY A 23 -5.82 -12.66 -5.19
C GLY A 23 -5.80 -12.54 -6.71
N LEU A 24 -6.40 -13.51 -7.40
CA LEU A 24 -6.56 -13.51 -8.86
C LEU A 24 -7.42 -12.33 -9.35
N MET A 25 -8.53 -12.03 -8.65
CA MET A 25 -9.38 -10.90 -9.00
C MET A 25 -8.63 -9.57 -8.86
N ASN A 26 -7.91 -9.35 -7.77
CA ASN A 26 -7.09 -8.16 -7.58
C ASN A 26 -5.97 -8.05 -8.63
N TYR A 27 -5.39 -9.19 -9.00
CA TYR A 27 -4.39 -9.27 -10.05
C TYR A 27 -4.96 -8.86 -11.42
N ILE A 28 -6.09 -9.43 -11.82
CA ILE A 28 -6.77 -9.11 -13.08
C ILE A 28 -7.24 -7.65 -13.08
N LEU A 29 -7.92 -7.19 -12.02
CA LEU A 29 -8.32 -5.78 -11.87
C LEU A 29 -7.10 -4.85 -11.92
N GLY A 30 -5.97 -5.30 -11.40
CA GLY A 30 -4.69 -4.62 -11.53
C GLY A 30 -4.30 -4.33 -12.98
N TRP A 31 -4.68 -5.15 -13.96
CA TRP A 31 -4.37 -4.86 -15.36
C TRP A 31 -5.26 -3.76 -15.94
N PHE A 32 -6.54 -3.72 -15.54
CA PHE A 32 -7.52 -2.75 -16.01
C PHE A 32 -7.17 -1.31 -15.63
N THR A 33 -6.51 -1.11 -14.49
CA THR A 33 -6.15 0.25 -14.07
C THR A 33 -4.92 0.78 -14.76
N VAL A 34 -4.03 -0.06 -15.32
CA VAL A 34 -2.77 0.43 -15.93
C VAL A 34 -3.07 1.45 -17.05
N PRO A 35 -3.93 1.17 -18.04
CA PRO A 35 -4.22 2.12 -19.10
C PRO A 35 -4.76 3.45 -18.59
N ILE A 36 -5.70 3.40 -17.66
CA ILE A 36 -6.32 4.60 -17.11
C ILE A 36 -5.33 5.42 -16.29
N GLU A 37 -4.49 4.78 -15.48
CA GLU A 37 -3.48 5.48 -14.71
C GLU A 37 -2.47 6.19 -15.61
N VAL A 38 -2.11 5.60 -16.76
CA VAL A 38 -1.23 6.26 -17.75
C VAL A 38 -1.83 7.58 -18.26
N PHE A 39 -3.15 7.63 -18.47
CA PHE A 39 -3.84 8.86 -18.84
C PHE A 39 -3.98 9.86 -17.69
N LEU A 40 -4.26 9.37 -16.48
CA LEU A 40 -4.59 10.23 -15.33
C LEU A 40 -3.37 10.76 -14.59
N ARG A 41 -2.19 10.15 -14.71
CA ARG A 41 -1.03 10.46 -13.87
C ARG A 41 0.15 11.04 -14.65
N ARG A 42 1.06 11.73 -13.92
CA ARG A 42 2.19 12.46 -14.51
C ARG A 42 3.56 11.82 -14.30
N ASP A 43 3.73 11.14 -13.17
CA ASP A 43 5.03 10.79 -12.61
C ASP A 43 4.96 9.39 -12.04
N PHE A 44 5.40 8.35 -12.74
CA PHE A 44 5.41 7.01 -12.14
C PHE A 44 6.73 6.71 -11.44
N GLY A 45 6.67 5.91 -10.39
CA GLY A 45 7.85 5.22 -9.87
C GLY A 45 8.27 4.07 -10.78
N GLU A 46 9.57 3.79 -10.85
CA GLU A 46 10.17 2.76 -11.71
C GLU A 46 9.53 1.37 -11.51
N ARG A 47 9.30 0.96 -10.26
CA ARG A 47 8.68 -0.34 -9.93
C ARG A 47 7.16 -0.32 -10.09
N TYR A 48 6.55 0.86 -10.22
CA TYR A 48 5.11 1.00 -10.40
C TYR A 48 4.71 0.87 -11.87
N PHE A 49 5.47 1.46 -12.80
CA PHE A 49 5.19 1.39 -14.23
C PHE A 49 6.33 0.70 -14.98
N THR A 50 6.30 -0.63 -14.95
CA THR A 50 7.27 -1.50 -15.61
C THR A 50 6.85 -1.80 -17.06
N ARG A 51 7.77 -2.36 -17.85
CA ARG A 51 7.45 -2.87 -19.21
C ARG A 51 6.35 -3.94 -19.18
N ALA A 52 6.34 -4.79 -18.16
CA ALA A 52 5.29 -5.80 -17.97
C ALA A 52 3.92 -5.15 -17.75
N ASN A 53 3.86 -4.11 -16.91
CA ASN A 53 2.61 -3.36 -16.67
C ASN A 53 2.12 -2.69 -17.96
N PHE A 54 3.05 -2.11 -18.73
CA PHE A 54 2.72 -1.54 -20.05
C PHE A 54 2.05 -2.56 -20.98
N PHE A 55 2.64 -3.76 -21.14
CA PHE A 55 2.07 -4.80 -21.99
C PHE A 55 0.75 -5.35 -21.43
N ALA A 56 0.62 -5.52 -20.11
CA ALA A 56 -0.64 -5.93 -19.49
C ALA A 56 -1.76 -4.94 -19.81
N GLY A 57 -1.50 -3.63 -19.67
CA GLY A 57 -2.46 -2.59 -20.05
C GLY A 57 -2.79 -2.61 -21.55
N LEU A 58 -1.79 -2.82 -22.40
CA LEU A 58 -2.00 -2.92 -23.86
C LEU A 58 -2.89 -4.11 -24.23
N ILE A 59 -2.65 -5.28 -23.61
CA ILE A 59 -3.46 -6.49 -23.81
C ILE A 59 -4.92 -6.22 -23.46
N VAL A 60 -5.18 -5.54 -22.33
CA VAL A 60 -6.55 -5.16 -21.93
C VAL A 60 -7.20 -4.30 -23.03
N LEU A 61 -6.55 -3.24 -23.49
CA LEU A 61 -7.11 -2.37 -24.53
C LEU A 61 -7.37 -3.13 -25.85
N VAL A 62 -6.45 -4.01 -26.25
CA VAL A 62 -6.58 -4.84 -27.45
C VAL A 62 -7.74 -5.83 -27.33
N ILE A 63 -7.93 -6.47 -26.16
CA ILE A 63 -9.08 -7.34 -25.90
C ILE A 63 -10.38 -6.56 -26.08
N PHE A 64 -10.50 -5.36 -25.53
CA PHE A 64 -11.72 -4.54 -25.70
C PHE A 64 -11.92 -4.05 -27.13
N ARG A 65 -10.83 -3.81 -27.88
CA ARG A 65 -10.90 -3.52 -29.33
C ARG A 65 -11.45 -4.70 -30.12
N PHE A 66 -11.07 -5.93 -29.79
CA PHE A 66 -11.62 -7.12 -30.46
C PHE A 66 -13.03 -7.45 -29.95
N ALA A 67 -13.29 -7.28 -28.66
CA ALA A 67 -14.61 -7.48 -28.09
C ALA A 67 -15.66 -6.56 -28.72
N SER A 68 -15.29 -5.34 -29.14
CA SER A 68 -16.21 -4.46 -29.87
C SER A 68 -16.72 -5.08 -31.17
N SER A 69 -15.89 -5.87 -31.85
CA SER A 69 -16.26 -6.59 -33.07
C SER A 69 -17.25 -7.73 -32.80
N LEU A 70 -17.24 -8.31 -31.59
CA LEU A 70 -18.14 -9.39 -31.17
C LEU A 70 -19.44 -8.86 -30.58
N VAL A 71 -19.37 -7.80 -29.77
CA VAL A 71 -20.50 -7.16 -29.09
C VAL A 71 -21.39 -6.36 -30.06
N GLY A 72 -20.90 -6.00 -31.26
CA GLY A 72 -21.75 -5.49 -32.34
C GLY A 72 -22.91 -6.43 -32.71
N ILE A 73 -22.82 -7.73 -32.36
CA ILE A 73 -23.87 -8.74 -32.56
C ILE A 73 -24.89 -8.75 -31.41
N PHE A 74 -24.49 -8.34 -30.20
CA PHE A 74 -25.32 -8.33 -29.00
C PHE A 74 -25.07 -7.04 -28.22
N ASN A 75 -25.86 -6.00 -28.49
CA ASN A 75 -25.79 -4.74 -27.75
C ASN A 75 -26.83 -4.75 -26.60
N PRO A 76 -26.46 -5.12 -25.36
CA PRO A 76 -27.39 -5.12 -24.22
C PRO A 76 -27.82 -3.70 -23.82
N LEU A 77 -27.07 -2.65 -24.21
CA LEU A 77 -27.44 -1.27 -23.92
C LEU A 77 -28.63 -0.80 -24.77
N THR A 78 -28.77 -1.27 -26.02
CA THR A 78 -29.97 -1.00 -26.83
C THR A 78 -31.23 -1.63 -26.23
N TRP A 79 -31.09 -2.73 -25.49
CA TRP A 79 -32.19 -3.34 -24.74
C TRP A 79 -32.52 -2.56 -23.46
N LEU A 80 -31.51 -2.05 -22.75
CA LEU A 80 -31.68 -1.37 -21.45
C LEU A 80 -32.10 0.11 -21.56
N PHE A 81 -31.68 0.82 -22.61
CA PHE A 81 -31.90 2.27 -22.75
C PHE A 81 -32.91 2.66 -23.84
N GLY A 82 -33.60 1.67 -24.43
CA GLY A 82 -34.57 1.89 -25.49
C GLY A 82 -33.88 2.18 -26.82
N SER A 83 -33.99 1.22 -27.75
CA SER A 83 -33.51 1.38 -29.12
C SER A 83 -34.22 2.57 -29.79
N ARG A 84 -33.51 3.69 -30.00
CA ARG A 84 -33.93 4.67 -31.01
C ARG A 84 -33.62 4.05 -32.36
N GLY A 85 -34.60 3.34 -32.90
CA GLY A 85 -34.57 2.80 -34.25
C GLY A 85 -34.25 3.91 -35.24
N GLY A 86 -33.13 3.74 -35.93
CA GLY A 86 -32.69 4.56 -37.04
C GLY A 86 -31.74 3.69 -37.85
N ASP A 87 -32.26 3.16 -38.95
CA ASP A 87 -31.57 2.31 -39.92
C ASP A 87 -30.48 3.08 -40.67
N ASP A 88 -29.42 3.48 -39.98
CA ASP A 88 -28.25 4.04 -40.66
C ASP A 88 -27.06 3.07 -40.58
N PRO A 89 -26.49 2.67 -41.74
CA PRO A 89 -25.29 1.85 -41.83
C PRO A 89 -24.04 2.70 -41.56
N TYR A 90 -24.08 3.56 -40.54
CA TYR A 90 -22.87 4.24 -40.10
C TYR A 90 -21.94 3.19 -39.52
N VAL A 91 -20.84 2.92 -40.23
CA VAL A 91 -19.68 2.23 -39.70
C VAL A 91 -19.21 3.06 -38.50
N TYR A 92 -19.65 2.67 -37.30
CA TYR A 92 -19.22 3.31 -36.06
C TYR A 92 -17.71 3.13 -35.94
N VAL A 93 -16.96 4.18 -36.25
CA VAL A 93 -15.51 4.20 -36.06
C VAL A 93 -15.26 4.14 -34.56
N SER A 94 -14.80 2.97 -34.10
CA SER A 94 -14.45 2.74 -32.70
C SER A 94 -13.27 3.61 -32.31
N TRP A 95 -13.46 4.48 -31.31
CA TRP A 95 -12.41 5.34 -30.78
C TRP A 95 -11.34 4.56 -30.02
N MET A 96 -11.55 3.26 -29.77
CA MET A 96 -10.59 2.39 -29.10
C MET A 96 -9.22 2.36 -29.81
N GLY A 97 -9.20 2.46 -31.14
CA GLY A 97 -7.94 2.55 -31.91
C GLY A 97 -7.12 3.78 -31.51
N THR A 98 -7.78 4.93 -31.46
CA THR A 98 -7.20 6.21 -31.03
C THR A 98 -6.74 6.16 -29.57
N VAL A 99 -7.51 5.52 -28.67
CA VAL A 99 -7.12 5.34 -27.27
C VAL A 99 -5.85 4.50 -27.15
N ILE A 100 -5.74 3.40 -27.91
CA ILE A 100 -4.54 2.55 -27.91
C ILE A 100 -3.32 3.34 -28.39
N GLU A 101 -3.48 4.15 -29.44
CA GLU A 101 -2.43 5.00 -29.96
C GLU A 101 -1.94 6.02 -28.92
N TYR A 102 -2.85 6.76 -28.29
CA TYR A 102 -2.47 7.70 -27.23
C TYR A 102 -1.88 7.02 -26.00
N TYR A 103 -2.38 5.84 -25.63
CA TYR A 103 -1.78 5.04 -24.55
C TYR A 103 -0.33 4.69 -24.86
N PHE A 104 -0.01 4.34 -26.10
CA PHE A 104 1.34 4.03 -26.54
C PHE A 104 2.26 5.26 -26.43
N TYR A 105 1.85 6.41 -26.97
CA TYR A 105 2.63 7.64 -26.88
C TYR A 105 2.86 8.11 -25.44
N LEU A 106 1.80 8.12 -24.62
CA LEU A 106 1.92 8.52 -23.20
C LEU A 106 2.81 7.55 -22.43
N SER A 107 2.73 6.25 -22.70
CA SER A 107 3.60 5.25 -22.05
C SER A 107 5.07 5.51 -22.37
N ILE A 108 5.41 5.83 -23.63
CA ILE A 108 6.78 6.19 -24.02
C ILE A 108 7.23 7.45 -23.27
N ILE A 109 6.39 8.49 -23.20
CA ILE A 109 6.69 9.71 -22.46
C ILE A 109 6.98 9.40 -20.99
N HIS A 110 6.18 8.53 -20.36
CA HIS A 110 6.41 8.10 -18.98
C HIS A 110 7.74 7.35 -18.82
N PHE A 111 8.07 6.42 -19.71
CA PHE A 111 9.35 5.71 -19.65
C PHE A 111 10.55 6.66 -19.83
N LEU A 112 10.48 7.60 -20.77
CA LEU A 112 11.52 8.62 -20.96
C LEU A 112 11.66 9.51 -19.72
N ARG A 113 10.54 9.85 -19.06
CA ARG A 113 10.54 10.65 -17.83
C ARG A 113 11.15 9.91 -16.64
N ILE A 114 10.84 8.62 -16.48
CA ILE A 114 11.47 7.76 -15.46
C ILE A 114 12.99 7.72 -15.69
N TRP A 115 13.41 7.37 -16.90
CA TRP A 115 14.83 7.32 -17.28
C TRP A 115 15.55 8.66 -17.05
N TRP A 116 14.91 9.78 -17.40
CA TRP A 116 15.46 11.12 -17.18
C TRP A 116 15.63 11.44 -15.69
N ASN A 117 14.65 11.10 -14.86
CA ASN A 117 14.71 11.31 -13.41
C ASN A 117 15.83 10.49 -12.75
N ASP A 118 16.07 9.28 -13.25
CA ASP A 118 17.14 8.40 -12.76
C ASP A 118 18.52 8.97 -13.09
N ILE A 119 18.72 9.47 -14.32
CA ILE A 119 19.98 10.10 -14.74
C ILE A 119 20.25 11.41 -14.00
N THR A 120 19.22 12.22 -13.77
CA THR A 120 19.37 13.54 -13.14
C THR A 120 19.46 13.48 -11.60
N GLY A 121 19.45 12.29 -11.01
CA GLY A 121 19.54 12.11 -9.56
C GLY A 121 18.31 12.63 -8.82
N ARG A 122 17.15 12.68 -9.48
CA ARG A 122 15.86 13.07 -8.88
C ARG A 122 14.87 11.90 -8.94
N PRO A 123 15.23 10.71 -8.43
CA PRO A 123 14.36 9.54 -8.55
C PRO A 123 13.05 9.79 -7.79
N VAL A 124 11.93 9.51 -8.45
CA VAL A 124 10.64 9.39 -7.78
C VAL A 124 10.68 8.09 -6.97
N HIS A 125 10.08 8.09 -5.77
CA HIS A 125 10.02 6.89 -4.94
C HIS A 125 9.51 5.70 -5.79
N SER A 126 10.25 4.59 -5.78
CA SER A 126 10.06 3.48 -6.75
C SER A 126 8.65 2.91 -6.74
N TYR A 127 7.97 2.96 -5.60
CA TYR A 127 6.59 2.49 -5.38
C TYR A 127 5.52 3.57 -5.57
N SER A 128 5.89 4.77 -6.00
CA SER A 128 4.93 5.86 -6.19
C SER A 128 4.01 5.54 -7.36
N SER A 129 2.72 5.55 -7.07
CA SER A 129 1.63 5.48 -8.04
C SER A 129 1.59 6.67 -8.98
N GLY A 130 2.22 7.78 -8.55
CA GLY A 130 2.30 9.03 -9.27
C GLY A 130 1.25 10.04 -8.90
N ARG A 131 1.52 11.30 -9.27
CA ARG A 131 0.58 12.40 -9.03
C ARG A 131 -0.46 12.47 -10.13
N SER A 132 -1.71 12.67 -9.74
CA SER A 132 -2.82 12.88 -10.67
C SER A 132 -2.70 14.23 -11.40
N TRP A 133 -3.10 14.26 -12.68
CA TRP A 133 -3.41 15.49 -13.41
C TRP A 133 -4.64 16.19 -12.81
N LEU A 134 -5.58 15.44 -12.22
CA LEU A 134 -6.81 15.95 -11.62
C LEU A 134 -6.64 16.53 -10.22
N ARG A 135 -5.40 16.59 -9.70
CA ARG A 135 -5.08 17.14 -8.37
C ARG A 135 -5.64 18.55 -8.13
N PRO A 136 -5.60 19.51 -9.09
CA PRO A 136 -6.20 20.83 -8.88
C PRO A 136 -7.72 20.75 -8.64
N ILE A 137 -8.40 19.86 -9.34
CA ILE A 137 -9.85 19.61 -9.16
C ILE A 137 -10.08 18.99 -7.78
N GLY A 138 -9.28 17.98 -7.41
CA GLY A 138 -9.38 17.36 -6.09
C GLY A 138 -9.13 18.32 -4.95
N TRP A 139 -8.13 19.20 -5.06
CA TRP A 139 -7.88 20.26 -4.08
C TRP A 139 -9.09 21.18 -3.92
N PHE A 140 -9.68 21.61 -5.03
CA PHE A 140 -10.86 22.48 -5.03
C PHE A 140 -12.07 21.79 -4.38
N LEU A 141 -12.41 20.58 -4.82
CA LEU A 141 -13.53 19.80 -4.29
C LEU A 141 -13.36 19.47 -2.81
N MET A 142 -12.15 19.09 -2.41
CA MET A 142 -11.81 18.83 -1.01
C MET A 142 -11.94 20.09 -0.16
N GLY A 143 -11.60 21.26 -0.70
CA GLY A 143 -11.84 22.55 -0.04
C GLY A 143 -13.32 22.81 0.23
N ILE A 144 -14.19 22.57 -0.75
CA ILE A 144 -15.65 22.69 -0.59
C ILE A 144 -16.15 21.70 0.46
N LEU A 145 -15.75 20.43 0.36
CA LEU A 145 -16.21 19.38 1.25
C LEU A 145 -15.74 19.61 2.69
N ASN A 146 -14.49 20.06 2.89
CA ASN A 146 -13.98 20.43 4.21
C ASN A 146 -14.74 21.63 4.79
N ARG A 147 -15.18 22.62 3.99
CA ARG A 147 -16.05 23.70 4.49
C ARG A 147 -17.37 23.16 5.00
N PHE A 148 -18.01 22.26 4.26
CA PHE A 148 -19.25 21.62 4.67
C PHE A 148 -19.07 20.75 5.93
N LEU A 149 -18.06 19.88 5.95
CA LEU A 149 -17.74 19.03 7.10
C LEU A 149 -17.42 19.86 8.34
N ASN A 150 -16.69 20.97 8.20
CA ASN A 150 -16.42 21.88 9.30
C ASN A 150 -17.71 22.51 9.85
N ALA A 151 -18.67 22.85 8.98
CA ALA A 151 -19.98 23.34 9.43
C ALA A 151 -20.75 22.27 10.21
N VAL A 152 -20.77 21.02 9.71
CA VAL A 152 -21.39 19.88 10.41
C VAL A 152 -20.72 19.61 11.75
N VAL A 153 -19.39 19.57 11.80
CA VAL A 153 -18.66 19.34 13.05
C VAL A 153 -18.89 20.48 14.05
N ARG A 154 -18.99 21.74 13.60
CA ARG A 154 -19.39 22.87 14.45
C ARG A 154 -20.80 22.75 14.98
N LEU A 155 -21.73 22.21 14.20
CA LEU A 155 -23.09 21.93 14.67
C LEU A 155 -23.07 20.83 15.74
N LEU A 156 -22.33 19.74 15.50
CA LEU A 156 -22.16 18.65 16.45
C LEU A 156 -21.48 19.12 17.74
N PHE A 157 -20.54 20.07 17.69
CA PHE A 157 -19.90 20.64 18.88
C PHE A 157 -20.88 21.30 19.84
N LYS A 158 -22.01 21.81 19.36
CA LYS A 158 -23.05 22.37 20.24
C LYS A 158 -23.73 21.30 21.11
N ILE A 159 -23.61 20.03 20.74
CA ILE A 159 -24.26 18.89 21.39
C ILE A 159 -23.30 18.16 22.35
N ILE A 160 -21.98 18.23 22.11
CA ILE A 160 -20.98 17.47 22.87
C ILE A 160 -20.60 18.20 24.19
N PRO A 161 -20.51 17.49 25.34
CA PRO A 161 -20.07 18.05 26.62
C PRO A 161 -18.70 18.74 26.55
N LYS A 162 -18.55 19.87 27.26
CA LYS A 162 -17.35 20.72 27.24
C LYS A 162 -16.05 19.98 27.63
N THR A 163 -16.13 18.95 28.46
CA THR A 163 -14.98 18.14 28.91
C THR A 163 -14.21 17.45 27.79
N ASN A 164 -14.83 17.21 26.63
CA ASN A 164 -14.17 16.58 25.49
C ASN A 164 -13.78 17.57 24.37
N GLN A 165 -14.19 18.84 24.49
CA GLN A 165 -14.02 19.84 23.42
C GLN A 165 -12.55 20.14 23.10
N ASP A 166 -11.65 20.03 24.08
CA ASP A 166 -10.23 20.39 23.91
C ASP A 166 -9.42 19.41 23.07
N ARG A 167 -9.89 18.15 22.93
CA ARG A 167 -9.21 17.13 22.11
C ARG A 167 -9.61 17.17 20.64
N LEU A 168 -10.66 17.92 20.31
CA LEU A 168 -11.31 17.92 18.99
C LEU A 168 -10.74 18.89 17.93
N PRO A 169 -10.03 19.99 18.25
CA PRO A 169 -9.41 20.83 17.23
C PRO A 169 -8.37 20.05 16.42
N GLY A 170 -7.68 19.10 17.06
CA GLY A 170 -6.75 18.17 16.41
C GLY A 170 -7.40 17.16 15.47
N ALA A 171 -8.74 17.06 15.45
CA ALA A 171 -9.50 16.18 14.55
C ALA A 171 -9.99 16.90 13.26
N LEU A 172 -9.86 18.23 13.17
CA LEU A 172 -10.17 19.02 11.98
C LEU A 172 -8.86 19.43 11.27
N PRO A 173 -8.80 19.51 9.92
CA PRO A 173 -9.79 19.07 8.94
C PRO A 173 -9.87 17.54 8.82
N VAL A 174 -11.05 17.05 8.44
CA VAL A 174 -11.37 15.61 8.31
C VAL A 174 -10.64 14.99 7.13
N LEU A 175 -10.61 15.70 5.99
CA LEU A 175 -9.82 15.32 4.83
C LEU A 175 -8.54 16.15 4.88
N ARG A 176 -7.38 15.48 4.90
CA ARG A 176 -6.05 16.13 4.97
C ARG A 176 -5.20 15.91 3.74
N ASP A 177 -5.37 14.77 3.08
CA ASP A 177 -4.54 14.37 1.95
C ASP A 177 -5.30 14.55 0.63
N VAL A 178 -4.91 15.59 -0.11
CA VAL A 178 -5.46 15.92 -1.43
C VAL A 178 -5.18 14.82 -2.44
N ASP A 179 -4.01 14.18 -2.35
CA ASP A 179 -3.58 13.19 -3.33
C ASP A 179 -4.41 11.92 -3.14
N ILE A 180 -4.56 11.43 -1.90
CA ILE A 180 -5.45 10.29 -1.58
C ILE A 180 -6.90 10.60 -1.95
N PHE A 181 -7.39 11.81 -1.66
CA PHE A 181 -8.75 12.21 -2.03
C PHE A 181 -8.97 12.21 -3.54
N THR A 182 -8.00 12.73 -4.29
CA THR A 182 -8.06 12.78 -5.76
C THR A 182 -8.06 11.36 -6.33
N GLU A 183 -7.14 10.50 -5.88
CA GLU A 183 -7.02 9.12 -6.36
C GLU A 183 -8.25 8.27 -6.03
N ARG A 184 -8.84 8.42 -4.84
CA ARG A 184 -9.99 7.59 -4.41
C ARG A 184 -11.34 8.03 -4.93
N PHE A 185 -11.54 9.33 -5.12
CA PHE A 185 -12.87 9.86 -5.43
C PHE A 185 -12.92 10.55 -6.78
N VAL A 186 -11.96 11.44 -7.05
CA VAL A 186 -11.99 12.29 -8.25
C VAL A 186 -11.63 11.48 -9.49
N GLU A 187 -10.59 10.65 -9.44
CA GLU A 187 -10.18 9.81 -10.57
C GLU A 187 -11.30 8.84 -11.00
N PRO A 188 -11.84 7.98 -10.12
CA PRO A 188 -12.88 7.03 -10.51
C PRO A 188 -14.16 7.73 -10.96
N PHE A 189 -14.54 8.84 -10.31
CA PHE A 189 -15.71 9.62 -10.71
C PHE A 189 -15.54 10.23 -12.12
N THR A 190 -14.36 10.78 -12.42
CA THR A 190 -14.07 11.34 -13.75
C THR A 190 -14.16 10.27 -14.82
N VAL A 191 -13.55 9.10 -14.58
CA VAL A 191 -13.60 7.95 -15.49
C VAL A 191 -15.04 7.45 -15.67
N PHE A 192 -15.84 7.46 -14.61
CA PHE A 192 -17.26 7.08 -14.66
C PHE A 192 -18.09 8.06 -15.52
N VAL A 193 -17.86 9.36 -15.39
CA VAL A 193 -18.49 10.37 -16.25
C VAL A 193 -18.13 10.13 -17.72
N PHE A 194 -16.86 9.87 -18.03
CA PHE A 194 -16.44 9.52 -19.38
C PHE A 194 -17.06 8.21 -19.89
N ALA A 195 -17.24 7.22 -19.01
CA ALA A 195 -17.94 5.98 -19.36
C ALA A 195 -19.37 6.28 -19.82
N ILE A 196 -20.14 7.05 -19.02
CA ILE A 196 -21.51 7.45 -19.37
C ILE A 196 -21.52 8.21 -20.71
N MET A 197 -20.60 9.15 -20.91
CA MET A 197 -20.49 9.88 -22.18
C MET A 197 -20.25 8.93 -23.36
N CYS A 198 -19.38 7.94 -23.22
CA CYS A 198 -19.14 6.92 -24.24
C CYS A 198 -20.39 6.09 -24.53
N ALA A 199 -21.17 5.73 -23.50
CA ALA A 199 -22.43 5.03 -23.69
C ALA A 199 -23.45 5.85 -24.49
N GLN A 200 -23.55 7.17 -24.21
CA GLN A 200 -24.45 8.07 -24.93
C GLN A 200 -24.06 8.26 -26.41
N ILE A 201 -22.77 8.20 -26.74
CA ILE A 201 -22.26 8.35 -28.12
C ILE A 201 -22.21 6.97 -28.84
N GLY A 202 -22.71 5.89 -28.22
CA GLY A 202 -22.73 4.55 -28.82
C GLY A 202 -21.38 3.84 -28.83
N GLN A 203 -20.37 4.34 -28.10
CA GLN A 203 -19.04 3.74 -27.99
C GLN A 203 -19.05 2.62 -26.92
N THR A 204 -19.77 1.53 -27.20
CA THR A 204 -20.05 0.44 -26.24
C THR A 204 -18.79 -0.20 -25.66
N SER A 205 -17.76 -0.43 -26.47
CA SER A 205 -16.50 -1.04 -26.01
C SER A 205 -15.73 -0.14 -25.05
N MET A 206 -15.67 1.18 -25.34
CA MET A 206 -15.08 2.15 -24.44
C MET A 206 -15.87 2.26 -23.14
N PHE A 207 -17.21 2.27 -23.22
CA PHE A 207 -18.06 2.25 -22.02
C PHE A 207 -17.70 1.08 -21.11
N PHE A 208 -17.70 -0.16 -21.61
CA PHE A 208 -17.41 -1.32 -20.78
C PHE A 208 -15.97 -1.28 -20.23
N TRP A 209 -14.98 -0.96 -21.06
CA TRP A 209 -13.60 -0.82 -20.60
C TRP A 209 -13.48 0.23 -19.47
N LEU A 210 -14.05 1.42 -19.66
CA LEU A 210 -14.03 2.49 -18.65
C LEU A 210 -14.78 2.07 -17.40
N PHE A 211 -15.95 1.43 -17.53
CA PHE A 211 -16.76 0.96 -16.41
C PHE A 211 -16.01 -0.08 -15.56
N PHE A 212 -15.39 -1.09 -16.19
CA PHE A 212 -14.53 -2.04 -15.48
C PHE A 212 -13.33 -1.34 -14.84
N SER A 213 -12.78 -0.34 -15.51
CA SER A 213 -11.66 0.43 -14.97
C SER A 213 -12.05 1.27 -13.75
N VAL A 214 -13.27 1.81 -13.67
CA VAL A 214 -13.78 2.49 -12.46
C VAL A 214 -13.79 1.53 -11.27
N MET A 215 -14.33 0.33 -11.45
CA MET A 215 -14.35 -0.69 -10.41
C MET A 215 -12.93 -1.06 -9.99
N ALA A 216 -12.06 -1.31 -10.97
CA ALA A 216 -10.67 -1.67 -10.73
C ALA A 216 -9.89 -0.55 -10.02
N LEU A 217 -10.12 0.73 -10.35
CA LEU A 217 -9.51 1.88 -9.68
C LEU A 217 -9.96 1.95 -8.22
N ASN A 218 -11.25 1.83 -7.95
CA ASN A 218 -11.78 1.85 -6.59
C ASN A 218 -11.17 0.74 -5.72
N PHE A 219 -11.09 -0.48 -6.23
CA PHE A 219 -10.48 -1.61 -5.49
C PHE A 219 -8.96 -1.44 -5.31
N SER A 220 -8.22 -1.14 -6.38
CA SER A 220 -6.75 -1.06 -6.33
C SER A 220 -6.25 0.12 -5.50
N THR A 221 -6.84 1.32 -5.64
CA THR A 221 -6.52 2.48 -4.78
C THR A 221 -6.95 2.20 -3.34
N GLY A 222 -8.11 1.54 -3.17
CA GLY A 222 -8.61 1.07 -1.88
C GLY A 222 -7.59 0.24 -1.12
N ALA A 223 -7.12 -0.84 -1.75
CA ALA A 223 -6.14 -1.77 -1.22
C ALA A 223 -4.78 -1.11 -0.97
N ARG A 224 -4.30 -0.28 -1.90
CA ARG A 224 -3.02 0.44 -1.76
C ARG A 224 -2.99 1.34 -0.52
N HIS A 225 -4.03 2.14 -0.31
CA HIS A 225 -4.07 3.02 0.87
C HIS A 225 -4.26 2.25 2.18
N GLN A 226 -4.97 1.12 2.16
CA GLN A 226 -5.03 0.24 3.33
C GLN A 226 -3.65 -0.33 3.66
N ALA A 227 -2.90 -0.81 2.66
CA ALA A 227 -1.54 -1.32 2.85
C ALA A 227 -0.57 -0.23 3.36
N GLN A 228 -0.66 0.99 2.82
CA GLN A 228 0.15 2.11 3.31
C GLN A 228 -0.22 2.49 4.75
N ARG A 229 -1.52 2.50 5.08
CA ARG A 229 -1.97 2.77 6.44
C ARG A 229 -1.52 1.70 7.42
N SER A 230 -1.64 0.41 7.07
CA SER A 230 -1.15 -0.68 7.94
C SER A 230 0.35 -0.54 8.16
N TYR A 231 1.12 -0.24 7.13
CA TYR A 231 2.57 -0.03 7.26
C TYR A 231 2.93 1.13 8.20
N VAL A 232 2.22 2.26 8.11
CA VAL A 232 2.45 3.40 9.02
C VAL A 232 2.07 3.05 10.46
N LEU A 233 1.01 2.27 10.65
CA LEU A 233 0.61 1.78 11.98
C LEU A 233 1.66 0.82 12.54
N ASP A 234 2.16 -0.12 11.74
CA ASP A 234 3.21 -1.06 12.15
C ASP A 234 4.49 -0.32 12.59
N ILE A 235 4.91 0.73 11.86
CA ILE A 235 6.06 1.57 12.27
C ILE A 235 5.74 2.30 13.59
N ARG A 236 4.54 2.86 13.72
CA ARG A 236 4.15 3.57 14.93
C ARG A 236 4.17 2.64 16.14
N ASP A 237 3.66 1.43 15.98
CA ASP A 237 3.63 0.43 17.05
C ASP A 237 5.06 0.00 17.41
N GLN A 238 5.93 -0.22 16.41
CA GLN A 238 7.37 -0.47 16.66
C GLN A 238 8.06 0.67 17.42
N LEU A 239 7.73 1.92 17.13
CA LEU A 239 8.28 3.08 17.85
C LEU A 239 7.74 3.17 19.28
N ILE A 240 6.47 2.82 19.50
CA ILE A 240 5.85 2.76 20.83
C ILE A 240 6.50 1.64 21.63
N ASP A 241 6.66 0.45 21.05
CA ASP A 241 7.30 -0.70 21.69
C ASP A 241 8.75 -0.40 22.03
N ALA A 242 9.51 0.21 21.11
CA ALA A 242 10.89 0.64 21.38
C ALA A 242 10.96 1.65 22.53
N LYS A 243 9.99 2.55 22.64
CA LYS A 243 9.90 3.50 23.76
C LYS A 243 9.57 2.77 25.07
N ILE A 244 8.59 1.86 25.07
CA ILE A 244 8.22 1.07 26.26
C ILE A 244 9.42 0.25 26.74
N ILE A 245 10.18 -0.37 25.83
CA ILE A 245 11.41 -1.10 26.16
C ILE A 245 12.45 -0.17 26.79
N ASN A 246 12.67 1.00 26.20
CA ASN A 246 13.63 1.97 26.73
C ASN A 246 13.21 2.52 28.10
N ASP A 247 11.91 2.78 28.31
CA ASP A 247 11.36 3.24 29.59
C ASP A 247 11.50 2.12 30.65
N ALA A 248 11.19 0.87 30.30
CA ALA A 248 11.37 -0.29 31.18
C ALA A 248 12.85 -0.52 31.56
N LEU A 249 13.77 -0.39 30.59
CA LEU A 249 15.21 -0.45 30.84
C LEU A 249 15.72 0.64 31.79
N ARG A 250 15.02 1.77 31.84
CA ARG A 250 15.32 2.90 32.75
C ARG A 250 14.59 2.80 34.09
N GLY A 251 13.78 1.77 34.30
CA GLY A 251 12.92 1.64 35.48
C GLY A 251 11.82 2.69 35.55
N ILE A 252 11.41 3.26 34.41
CA ILE A 252 10.30 4.21 34.32
C ILE A 252 9.03 3.43 34.01
N ASP A 253 8.03 3.53 34.90
CA ASP A 253 6.70 2.98 34.65
C ASP A 253 6.03 3.72 33.49
N SER A 254 5.77 3.00 32.39
CA SER A 254 5.11 3.52 31.20
C SER A 254 3.79 2.77 30.93
N PRO A 255 2.73 3.43 30.45
CA PRO A 255 1.48 2.75 30.13
C PRO A 255 1.70 1.68 29.07
N GLY A 256 1.44 0.41 29.40
CA GLY A 256 1.72 -0.74 28.54
C GLY A 256 2.99 -1.51 28.88
N SER A 257 3.79 -1.02 29.86
CA SER A 257 4.96 -1.74 30.38
C SER A 257 4.60 -3.10 30.99
N GLU A 258 3.40 -3.30 31.54
CA GLU A 258 3.00 -4.55 32.22
C GLU A 258 3.18 -5.79 31.36
N ARG A 259 2.85 -5.74 30.06
CA ARG A 259 3.05 -6.87 29.14
C ARG A 259 4.53 -7.13 28.88
N MET A 260 5.31 -6.05 28.74
CA MET A 260 6.76 -6.16 28.54
C MET A 260 7.45 -6.64 29.81
N GLU A 261 7.02 -6.17 30.98
CA GLU A 261 7.49 -6.61 32.29
C GLU A 261 7.14 -8.08 32.53
N GLN A 262 5.94 -8.53 32.14
CA GLN A 262 5.57 -9.95 32.12
C GLN A 262 6.46 -10.75 31.19
N PHE A 263 6.68 -10.30 29.95
CA PHE A 263 7.57 -10.96 29.00
C PHE A 263 9.00 -11.06 29.53
N ILE A 264 9.53 -9.98 30.13
CA ILE A 264 10.88 -10.00 30.70
C ILE A 264 10.94 -10.87 31.95
N LYS A 265 9.90 -10.89 32.80
CA LYS A 265 9.80 -11.81 33.95
C LYS A 265 9.71 -13.27 33.53
N GLU A 266 8.95 -13.60 32.49
CA GLU A 266 8.85 -14.95 31.93
C GLU A 266 10.18 -15.38 31.30
N THR A 267 10.80 -14.49 30.52
CA THR A 267 12.14 -14.72 29.94
C THR A 267 13.18 -14.92 31.05
N ALA A 268 13.12 -14.13 32.13
CA ALA A 268 14.00 -14.28 33.29
C ALA A 268 13.77 -15.61 34.03
N ARG A 269 12.51 -16.03 34.20
CA ARG A 269 12.18 -17.34 34.79
C ARG A 269 12.65 -18.52 33.94
N GLU A 270 12.54 -18.41 32.62
CA GLU A 270 13.02 -19.46 31.71
C GLU A 270 14.55 -19.50 31.68
N ALA A 271 15.19 -18.33 31.74
CA ALA A 271 16.63 -18.18 31.90
C ALA A 271 17.15 -18.75 33.24
N GLU A 272 16.37 -18.67 34.34
CA GLU A 272 16.70 -19.35 35.61
C GLU A 272 16.68 -20.88 35.47
N ARG A 273 15.76 -21.42 34.65
CA ARG A 273 15.66 -22.85 34.39
C ARG A 273 16.72 -23.36 33.43
N THR A 274 17.12 -22.53 32.47
CA THR A 274 18.07 -22.90 31.42
C THR A 274 19.12 -21.80 31.25
N PRO A 275 20.21 -21.81 32.06
CA PRO A 275 21.20 -20.73 32.10
C PRO A 275 21.94 -20.51 30.77
N GLU A 276 21.95 -21.50 29.87
CA GLU A 276 22.50 -21.39 28.52
C GLU A 276 21.75 -20.36 27.66
N ILE A 277 20.45 -20.15 27.92
CA ILE A 277 19.64 -19.16 27.22
C ILE A 277 20.14 -17.74 27.48
N ILE A 278 20.67 -17.45 28.68
CA ILE A 278 21.24 -16.11 28.97
C ILE A 278 22.46 -15.83 28.09
N GLN A 279 23.31 -16.83 27.85
CA GLN A 279 24.49 -16.65 27.00
C GLN A 279 24.09 -16.39 25.54
N VAL A 280 23.06 -17.09 25.07
CA VAL A 280 22.47 -16.83 23.73
C VAL A 280 21.86 -15.44 23.67
N ILE A 281 21.11 -15.02 24.70
CA ILE A 281 20.50 -13.69 24.77
C ILE A 281 21.58 -12.60 24.86
N GLU A 282 22.63 -12.77 25.65
CA GLU A 282 23.73 -11.81 25.80
C GLU A 282 24.48 -11.62 24.48
N LYS A 283 24.68 -12.72 23.73
CA LYS A 283 25.32 -12.70 22.40
C LYS A 283 24.43 -12.09 21.31
N THR A 284 23.13 -12.32 21.36
CA THR A 284 22.20 -11.96 20.27
C THR A 284 21.50 -10.61 20.53
N HIS A 285 21.22 -10.30 21.79
CA HIS A 285 20.44 -9.15 22.27
C HIS A 285 21.00 -8.61 23.61
N PRO A 286 22.19 -7.96 23.61
CA PRO A 286 22.87 -7.53 24.84
C PRO A 286 22.03 -6.58 25.72
N THR A 287 21.22 -5.71 25.10
CA THR A 287 20.31 -4.81 25.82
C THR A 287 19.21 -5.54 26.58
N LEU A 288 18.75 -6.70 26.10
CA LEU A 288 17.76 -7.52 26.80
C LEU A 288 18.39 -8.24 27.99
N ALA A 289 19.64 -8.70 27.85
CA ALA A 289 20.41 -9.28 28.96
C ALA A 289 20.63 -8.26 30.08
N ASP A 290 20.95 -7.01 29.74
CA ASP A 290 21.06 -5.91 30.71
C ASP A 290 19.72 -5.63 31.43
N ALA A 291 18.60 -5.69 30.71
CA ALA A 291 17.26 -5.57 31.29
C ALA A 291 16.97 -6.67 32.33
N ILE A 292 17.24 -7.92 31.96
CA ILE A 292 17.03 -9.09 32.81
C ILE A 292 17.93 -9.00 34.05
N ALA A 293 19.19 -8.59 33.87
CA ALA A 293 20.13 -8.41 34.96
C ALA A 293 19.75 -7.26 35.92
N ALA A 294 19.17 -6.18 35.38
CA ALA A 294 18.66 -5.07 36.19
C ALA A 294 17.45 -5.49 37.05
N MET A 295 16.59 -6.37 36.53
CA MET A 295 15.43 -6.90 37.26
C MET A 295 15.77 -8.04 38.22
N ASN A 296 16.78 -8.86 37.92
CA ASN A 296 17.19 -9.97 38.78
C ASN A 296 18.73 -10.10 38.83
N PRO A 297 19.38 -9.40 39.77
CA PRO A 297 20.85 -9.38 39.86
C PRO A 297 21.46 -10.74 40.26
N GLN A 298 20.65 -11.72 40.71
CA GLN A 298 21.15 -13.07 41.02
C GLN A 298 21.47 -13.88 39.77
N LEU A 299 20.75 -13.65 38.67
CA LEU A 299 21.00 -14.30 37.37
C LEU A 299 22.36 -13.90 36.77
N LYS A 300 22.80 -12.66 36.97
CA LYS A 300 24.13 -12.21 36.53
C LYS A 300 25.25 -12.96 37.26
N LYS A 301 25.04 -13.29 38.54
CA LYS A 301 26.00 -14.05 39.35
C LYS A 301 26.04 -15.54 38.99
N SER A 302 24.94 -16.14 38.54
CA SER A 302 24.92 -17.54 38.10
C SER A 302 25.65 -17.75 36.77
N VAL A 303 25.54 -16.80 35.83
CA VAL A 303 26.26 -16.83 34.55
C VAL A 303 27.77 -16.62 34.74
N GLN A 304 28.19 -15.72 35.63
CA GLN A 304 29.61 -15.57 35.98
C GLN A 304 30.21 -16.80 36.68
N ARG A 305 29.38 -17.64 37.32
CA ARG A 305 29.83 -18.89 37.92
C ARG A 305 29.93 -20.05 36.92
N SER A 306 29.13 -20.05 35.85
CA SER A 306 29.16 -21.10 34.83
C SER A 306 30.26 -20.92 33.79
N ASN A 307 30.79 -19.70 33.63
CA ASN A 307 31.98 -19.41 32.83
C ASN A 307 33.18 -19.13 33.75
N PRO A 308 33.99 -20.15 34.12
CA PRO A 308 35.26 -19.87 34.79
C PRO A 308 36.13 -19.00 33.87
N PRO A 309 36.93 -18.06 34.42
CA PRO A 309 37.85 -17.28 33.61
C PRO A 309 38.77 -18.25 32.85
N ILE A 310 38.76 -18.17 31.52
CA ILE A 310 39.74 -18.85 30.69
C ILE A 310 41.08 -18.19 31.04
N PHE A 311 41.86 -18.86 31.89
CA PHE A 311 43.20 -18.41 32.21
C PHE A 311 44.03 -18.42 30.92
N PRO A 312 44.73 -17.33 30.58
CA PRO A 312 45.66 -17.32 29.47
C PRO A 312 46.88 -18.16 29.87
N GLY A 313 46.80 -19.48 29.67
CA GLY A 313 47.83 -20.41 30.11
C GLY A 313 47.77 -21.80 29.48
N ASP A 314 46.59 -22.29 29.09
CA ASP A 314 46.49 -23.63 28.49
C ASP A 314 46.61 -23.56 26.97
N SER A 315 47.85 -23.36 26.50
CA SER A 315 48.22 -23.71 25.13
C SER A 315 48.10 -25.22 24.96
N ILE A 316 47.08 -25.65 24.22
CA ILE A 316 46.95 -27.04 23.76
C ILE A 316 48.20 -27.35 22.91
N ASN A 317 49.08 -28.18 23.47
CA ASN A 317 50.28 -28.67 22.82
C ASN A 317 49.85 -29.61 21.69
N THR A 318 49.80 -29.08 20.47
CA THR A 318 49.58 -29.84 19.24
C THR A 318 50.94 -30.33 18.75
N ASN A 319 51.47 -31.39 19.37
CA ASN A 319 52.68 -32.05 18.90
C ASN A 319 52.62 -33.57 19.15
N GLY A 320 52.76 -34.34 18.07
CA GLY A 320 53.09 -35.77 18.03
C GLY A 320 51.86 -36.70 17.95
N GLU A 321 51.74 -37.64 17.03
CA GLU A 321 52.77 -38.34 16.26
C GLU A 321 52.25 -38.79 14.88
N ALA A 322 53.17 -38.74 13.91
CA ALA A 322 53.18 -39.67 12.79
C ALA A 322 53.92 -40.94 13.23
N ILE A 323 53.33 -42.11 12.99
CA ILE A 323 53.81 -43.24 12.16
C ILE A 323 52.56 -44.05 11.79
#